data_AF-A0A5M3ZCU9-F1
#
_entry.id   AF-A0A5M3ZCU9-F1
#
_cell.length_a   1.000
_cell.length_b   1.000
_cell.length_c   1.000
_cell.angle_alpha   90.00
_cell.angle_beta   90.00
_cell.angle_gamma   90.00
#
_symmetry.space_group_name_H-M   'P 1'
#
loop_
_entity.id
_entity.type
_entity.pdbx_description
1 polymer ?
#
loop_
_entity_poly.entity_id
_entity_poly.type
_entity_poly.pdbx_seq_one_letter_code
_entity_poly.pdbx_strand_id
1 'polypeptide(L)'
;MATFEHIEDVIGQLPMLKSYTHILLCFPLAESQRNEAIESLESAVRHVIKTFPFLAGKVVNERKGLNSSGTFKVVPCETWESPDHQFVRVVDRSFMLASYDEIRGAQAPASMLPGSQLGYRVAFPAQYHEAEDDPAPVLDIQCNLIRGGLLLDIAAQHNIIDASGIFQIANLVALSMRGESIPEDVVKEGNCDRRNIIPLLEADEPLLDHSKLKASSAVQNPPPANFLQGYKWQIFKFSAQALTRITAEGCQRPQDFVPSVRFISANDCLTAFLWQRVSAMRLKRLHTPEAVSKLSRAVDLRRAMGIPPAYMGHMIRVANTSLTFQEIVASSLSRLASLLRKNVLDVSQPYAVRSYVTFIANETDKSKIAYAGSFDPFTDMSCSSIAHITAPEFGRLGAPDFIRRPTYGPLPCCTYVAPEKNDGYVVLMCLHEDEYRVLDQDKAWSDVVKRIG
;
A
#
# COMPACT_ATOMS: atom_id res chain seq x y z
N MET A 1 31.95 -9.13 -2.83
CA MET A 1 30.72 -8.36 -2.57
C MET A 1 29.53 -9.25 -2.89
N ALA A 2 28.54 -9.31 -2.00
CA ALA A 2 27.31 -10.05 -2.29
C ALA A 2 26.61 -9.42 -3.51
N THR A 3 26.14 -10.22 -4.45
CA THR A 3 25.35 -9.73 -5.60
C THR A 3 23.88 -10.03 -5.36
N PHE A 4 23.03 -9.00 -5.42
CA PHE A 4 21.59 -9.14 -5.21
C PHE A 4 20.80 -9.26 -6.52
N GLU A 5 21.43 -9.81 -7.57
CA GLU A 5 20.80 -9.97 -8.90
C GLU A 5 19.51 -10.81 -8.86
N HIS A 6 19.45 -11.76 -7.92
CA HIS A 6 18.26 -12.59 -7.69
C HIS A 6 17.04 -11.79 -7.22
N ILE A 7 17.18 -10.53 -6.83
CA ILE A 7 16.11 -9.63 -6.36
C ILE A 7 15.50 -8.82 -7.52
N GLU A 8 16.09 -8.86 -8.71
CA GLU A 8 15.53 -8.19 -9.88
C GLU A 8 14.26 -8.93 -10.35
N ASP A 9 13.14 -8.21 -10.42
CA ASP A 9 11.89 -8.70 -11.01
C ASP A 9 11.37 -7.70 -12.05
N VAL A 10 10.45 -8.13 -12.90
CA VAL A 10 9.93 -7.32 -14.03
C VAL A 10 8.90 -6.28 -13.59
N ILE A 11 8.03 -6.61 -12.63
CA ILE A 11 6.91 -5.74 -12.23
C ILE A 11 7.42 -4.51 -11.48
N GLY A 12 8.42 -4.71 -10.63
CA GLY A 12 9.16 -3.69 -9.91
C GLY A 12 9.94 -2.75 -10.81
N GLN A 13 10.03 -2.92 -12.12
CA GLN A 13 10.82 -2.02 -12.99
C GLN A 13 10.06 -0.75 -13.42
N LEU A 14 8.84 -0.52 -12.95
CA LEU A 14 8.05 0.66 -13.30
C LEU A 14 8.59 1.92 -12.58
N PRO A 15 9.01 2.98 -13.30
CA PRO A 15 9.59 4.17 -12.67
C PRO A 15 8.65 4.93 -11.73
N MET A 16 7.33 4.79 -11.91
CA MET A 16 6.36 5.41 -11.02
C MET A 16 6.41 4.84 -9.59
N LEU A 17 6.96 3.63 -9.41
CA LEU A 17 7.19 3.02 -8.11
C LEU A 17 8.51 3.49 -7.46
N LYS A 18 9.25 4.42 -8.08
CA LYS A 18 10.46 5.02 -7.50
C LYS A 18 10.13 5.92 -6.31
N SER A 19 9.73 5.31 -5.20
CA SER A 19 9.26 5.95 -3.97
C SER A 19 9.34 4.95 -2.81
N TYR A 20 8.86 5.33 -1.62
CA TYR A 20 8.69 4.42 -0.49
C TYR A 20 7.22 4.21 -0.14
N THR A 21 6.93 2.98 0.29
CA THR A 21 5.69 2.64 1.00
C THR A 21 6.00 2.59 2.49
N HIS A 22 5.11 3.15 3.31
CA HIS A 22 5.27 3.23 4.76
C HIS A 22 4.14 2.51 5.49
N ILE A 23 4.47 1.84 6.58
CA ILE A 23 3.53 1.47 7.63
C ILE A 23 3.98 2.08 8.96
N LEU A 24 3.02 2.46 9.79
CA LEU A 24 3.25 2.96 11.13
C LEU A 24 2.57 2.04 12.15
N LEU A 25 3.36 1.48 13.07
CA LEU A 25 2.91 0.64 14.17
C LEU A 25 3.04 1.42 15.48
N CYS A 26 1.94 1.54 16.24
CA CYS A 26 1.87 2.40 17.42
C CYS A 26 1.79 1.58 18.70
N PHE A 27 2.75 1.73 19.62
CA PHE A 27 2.83 0.94 20.86
C PHE A 27 2.82 1.83 22.12
N PRO A 28 2.09 1.47 23.19
CA PRO A 28 2.34 2.05 24.49
C PRO A 28 3.72 1.60 24.97
N LEU A 29 4.48 2.49 25.60
CA LEU A 29 5.83 2.18 26.07
C LEU A 29 6.19 3.03 27.28
N ALA A 30 6.43 2.38 28.42
CA ALA A 30 6.89 3.04 29.62
C ALA A 30 8.36 3.50 29.46
N GLU A 31 8.72 4.62 30.10
CA GLU A 31 10.08 5.15 30.05
C GLU A 31 11.14 4.15 30.52
N SER A 32 10.81 3.39 31.56
CA SER A 32 11.69 2.35 32.11
C SER A 32 11.98 1.20 31.14
N GLN A 33 11.17 1.01 30.10
CA GLN A 33 11.30 -0.09 29.13
C GLN A 33 11.94 0.35 27.81
N ARG A 34 12.19 1.65 27.61
CA ARG A 34 12.62 2.21 26.31
C ARG A 34 13.91 1.59 25.80
N ASN A 35 14.97 1.57 26.61
CA ASN A 35 16.28 1.10 26.18
C ASN A 35 16.24 -0.39 25.79
N GLU A 36 15.67 -1.24 26.65
CA GLU A 36 15.52 -2.66 26.36
C GLU A 36 14.70 -2.93 25.09
N ALA A 37 13.63 -2.17 24.86
CA ALA A 37 12.78 -2.32 23.68
C ALA A 37 13.52 -1.93 22.39
N ILE A 38 14.31 -0.85 22.44
CA ILE A 38 15.13 -0.39 21.31
C ILE A 38 16.23 -1.40 21.00
N GLU A 39 16.95 -1.89 22.01
CA GLU A 39 18.00 -2.90 21.86
C GLU A 39 17.44 -4.20 21.28
N SER A 40 16.28 -4.64 21.79
CA SER A 40 15.58 -5.83 21.28
C SER A 40 15.15 -5.66 19.83
N LEU A 41 14.61 -4.49 19.46
CA LEU A 41 14.18 -4.17 18.10
C LEU A 41 15.38 -4.14 17.13
N GLU A 42 16.46 -3.44 17.50
CA GLU A 42 17.69 -3.38 16.69
C GLU A 42 18.32 -4.77 16.50
N SER A 43 18.40 -5.57 17.57
CA SER A 43 18.90 -6.95 17.50
C SER A 43 18.05 -7.82 16.56
N ALA A 44 16.72 -7.71 16.65
CA ALA A 44 15.79 -8.43 15.80
C ALA A 44 15.92 -8.01 14.33
N VAL A 45 16.00 -6.70 14.04
CA VAL A 45 16.21 -6.19 12.67
C VAL A 45 17.52 -6.69 12.09
N ARG A 46 18.62 -6.68 12.87
CA ARG A 46 19.90 -7.27 12.44
C ARG A 46 19.80 -8.75 12.14
N HIS A 47 19.08 -9.51 12.95
CA HIS A 47 18.86 -10.93 12.68
C HIS A 47 18.11 -11.13 11.37
N VAL A 48 17.04 -10.38 11.13
CA VAL A 48 16.27 -10.44 9.88
C VAL A 48 17.14 -10.05 8.68
N ILE A 49 17.93 -8.98 8.78
CA ILE A 49 18.84 -8.55 7.71
C ILE A 49 19.93 -9.58 7.44
N LYS A 50 20.48 -10.22 8.48
CA LYS A 50 21.45 -11.31 8.31
C LYS A 50 20.84 -12.50 7.55
N THR A 51 19.57 -12.77 7.77
CA THR A 51 18.81 -13.84 7.10
C THR A 51 18.37 -13.45 5.68
N PHE A 52 18.13 -12.17 5.43
CA PHE A 52 17.72 -11.60 4.14
C PHE A 52 18.61 -10.40 3.76
N PRO A 53 19.88 -10.64 3.33
CA PRO A 53 20.88 -9.57 3.22
C PRO A 53 20.55 -8.44 2.24
N PHE A 54 19.67 -8.70 1.26
CA PHE A 54 19.24 -7.66 0.31
C PHE A 54 18.48 -6.50 0.98
N LEU A 55 17.94 -6.70 2.19
CA LEU A 55 17.26 -5.65 2.95
C LEU A 55 18.22 -4.53 3.38
N ALA A 56 19.52 -4.83 3.54
CA ALA A 56 20.57 -3.85 3.77
C ALA A 56 21.23 -3.35 2.46
N GLY A 57 20.61 -3.62 1.31
CA GLY A 57 21.05 -3.09 0.02
C GLY A 57 20.51 -1.69 -0.24
N LYS A 58 21.15 -0.97 -1.18
CA LYS A 58 20.63 0.26 -1.78
C LYS A 58 20.09 -0.01 -3.18
N VAL A 59 19.05 0.71 -3.56
CA VAL A 59 18.45 0.66 -4.89
C VAL A 59 19.11 1.70 -5.78
N VAL A 60 19.60 1.26 -6.93
CA VAL A 60 20.18 2.11 -7.98
C VAL A 60 19.39 1.94 -9.28
N ASN A 61 19.27 3.00 -10.08
CA ASN A 61 18.76 2.90 -11.44
C ASN A 61 19.90 3.00 -12.46
N GLU A 62 20.28 1.86 -13.03
CA GLU A 62 21.33 1.78 -14.05
C GLU A 62 20.77 1.91 -15.47
N ARG A 63 21.62 2.33 -16.42
CA ARG A 63 21.31 2.32 -17.87
C ARG A 63 20.07 3.17 -18.25
N LYS A 64 19.74 4.18 -17.44
CA LYS A 64 18.77 5.21 -17.79
C LYS A 64 19.30 6.03 -18.97
N GLY A 65 18.47 6.27 -19.96
CA GLY A 65 18.83 7.04 -21.15
C GLY A 65 17.60 7.66 -21.82
N LEU A 66 17.79 8.33 -22.95
CA LEU A 66 16.72 9.08 -23.63
C LEU A 66 15.50 8.21 -23.99
N ASN A 67 15.71 6.93 -24.30
CA ASN A 67 14.67 5.97 -24.70
C ASN A 67 14.65 4.72 -23.80
N SER A 68 15.11 4.86 -22.56
CA SER A 68 15.20 3.77 -21.59
C SER A 68 14.93 4.30 -20.19
N SER A 69 13.97 3.69 -19.50
CA SER A 69 13.71 3.97 -18.09
C SER A 69 14.81 3.46 -17.15
N GLY A 70 15.78 2.71 -17.70
CA GLY A 70 16.81 2.00 -16.97
C GLY A 70 16.27 0.76 -16.26
N THR A 71 17.12 0.21 -15.38
CA THR A 71 16.84 -0.98 -14.58
C THR A 71 17.13 -0.68 -13.11
N PHE A 72 16.12 -0.85 -12.26
CA PHE A 72 16.25 -0.77 -10.82
C PHE A 72 16.87 -2.06 -10.29
N LYS A 73 17.99 -1.92 -9.59
CA LYS A 73 18.74 -3.03 -9.00
C LYS A 73 19.05 -2.76 -7.54
N VAL A 74 19.17 -3.84 -6.77
CA VAL A 74 19.71 -3.79 -5.42
C VAL A 74 21.20 -4.05 -5.48
N VAL A 75 21.99 -3.19 -4.86
CA VAL A 75 23.45 -3.34 -4.73
C VAL A 75 23.85 -3.17 -3.25
N PRO A 76 24.98 -3.75 -2.81
CA PRO A 76 25.49 -3.49 -1.47
C PRO A 76 25.75 -2.01 -1.20
N CYS A 77 25.69 -1.63 0.07
CA CYS A 77 26.09 -0.32 0.56
C CYS A 77 27.16 -0.50 1.64
N GLU A 78 28.41 -0.14 1.33
CA GLU A 78 29.56 -0.36 2.21
C GLU A 78 29.36 0.24 3.61
N THR A 79 28.70 1.41 3.71
CA THR A 79 28.39 2.06 4.99
C THR A 79 27.50 1.21 5.89
N TRP A 80 26.63 0.38 5.32
CA TRP A 80 25.67 -0.46 6.05
C TRP A 80 26.18 -1.88 6.31
N GLU A 81 27.33 -2.25 5.75
CA GLU A 81 28.02 -3.51 6.04
C GLU A 81 28.83 -3.44 7.36
N SER A 82 29.05 -2.24 7.90
CA SER A 82 29.74 -2.06 9.18
C SER A 82 28.98 -2.75 10.32
N PRO A 83 29.65 -3.53 11.18
CA PRO A 83 29.05 -4.10 12.38
C PRO A 83 28.40 -3.04 13.30
N ASP A 84 28.94 -1.82 13.30
CA ASP A 84 28.46 -0.72 14.15
C ASP A 84 27.24 0.01 13.57
N HIS A 85 26.90 -0.23 12.30
CA HIS A 85 25.79 0.45 11.62
C HIS A 85 24.46 0.10 12.28
N GLN A 86 23.73 1.09 12.81
CA GLN A 86 22.39 0.91 13.38
C GLN A 86 21.33 0.92 12.29
N PHE A 87 20.55 -0.15 12.18
CA PHE A 87 19.47 -0.24 11.19
C PHE A 87 18.18 0.45 11.63
N VAL A 88 17.99 0.60 12.94
CA VAL A 88 16.85 1.31 13.53
C VAL A 88 17.28 2.73 13.90
N ARG A 89 16.74 3.72 13.18
CA ARG A 89 16.93 5.12 13.52
C ARG A 89 16.05 5.50 14.71
N VAL A 90 16.64 5.76 15.86
CA VAL A 90 15.90 6.21 17.05
C VAL A 90 15.83 7.73 17.10
N VAL A 91 14.63 8.27 17.24
CA VAL A 91 14.40 9.71 17.27
C VAL A 91 13.46 10.09 18.41
N ASP A 92 13.90 11.00 19.29
CA ASP A 92 13.05 11.54 20.34
C ASP A 92 12.11 12.62 19.78
N ARG A 93 10.81 12.40 19.94
CA ARG A 93 9.70 13.26 19.54
C ARG A 93 8.85 13.69 20.74
N SER A 94 9.31 13.43 21.96
CA SER A 94 8.55 13.63 23.21
C SER A 94 8.06 15.06 23.42
N PHE A 95 8.69 16.08 22.82
CA PHE A 95 8.28 17.48 22.90
C PHE A 95 7.71 18.05 21.60
N MET A 96 7.70 17.27 20.51
CA MET A 96 7.22 17.72 19.19
C MET A 96 5.86 17.12 18.82
N LEU A 97 5.55 15.94 19.34
CA LEU A 97 4.31 15.24 19.08
C LEU A 97 3.46 15.11 20.36
N ALA A 98 2.16 14.84 20.16
CA ALA A 98 1.27 14.49 21.25
C ALA A 98 1.76 13.23 21.97
N SER A 99 1.42 13.10 23.26
CA SER A 99 1.67 11.90 24.04
C SER A 99 0.88 10.71 23.49
N TYR A 100 1.31 9.51 23.84
CA TYR A 100 0.64 8.30 23.40
C TYR A 100 -0.81 8.22 23.89
N ASP A 101 -1.08 8.68 25.11
CA ASP A 101 -2.45 8.72 25.66
C ASP A 101 -3.37 9.68 24.90
N GLU A 102 -2.86 10.84 24.46
CA GLU A 102 -3.60 11.79 23.62
C GLU A 102 -3.89 11.17 22.25
N ILE A 103 -2.90 10.57 21.60
CA ILE A 103 -3.06 9.87 20.31
C ILE A 103 -4.08 8.74 20.45
N ARG A 104 -3.95 7.90 21.48
CA ARG A 104 -4.84 6.76 21.75
C ARG A 104 -6.26 7.23 22.05
N GLY A 105 -6.43 8.26 22.88
CA GLY A 105 -7.72 8.87 23.20
C GLY A 105 -8.44 9.41 21.96
N ALA A 106 -7.68 10.00 21.02
CA ALA A 106 -8.19 10.47 19.73
C ALA A 106 -8.33 9.34 18.67
N GLN A 107 -7.96 8.10 18.99
CA GLN A 107 -7.95 6.94 18.09
C GLN A 107 -6.97 7.03 16.90
N ALA A 108 -5.83 7.71 17.13
CA ALA A 108 -4.72 7.89 16.20
C ALA A 108 -5.17 8.47 14.83
N PRO A 109 -5.71 9.71 14.81
CA PRO A 109 -6.16 10.36 13.59
C PRO A 109 -4.97 10.72 12.68
N ALA A 110 -5.24 10.84 11.38
CA ALA A 110 -4.26 11.24 10.37
C ALA A 110 -3.48 12.51 10.75
N SER A 111 -4.18 13.53 11.29
CA SER A 111 -3.60 14.81 11.69
C SER A 111 -2.56 14.72 12.81
N MET A 112 -2.58 13.65 13.62
CA MET A 112 -1.61 13.42 14.70
C MET A 112 -0.42 12.56 14.26
N LEU A 113 -0.42 12.09 13.00
CA LEU A 113 0.60 11.17 12.47
C LEU A 113 1.32 11.74 11.23
N PRO A 114 1.98 12.92 11.35
CA PRO A 114 2.63 13.57 10.21
C PRO A 114 3.85 12.76 9.74
N GLY A 115 3.79 12.23 8.53
CA GLY A 115 4.83 11.39 7.94
C GLY A 115 6.18 12.10 7.82
N SER A 116 6.19 13.42 7.59
CA SER A 116 7.43 14.22 7.53
C SER A 116 8.20 14.29 8.86
N GLN A 117 7.56 13.96 9.99
CA GLN A 117 8.23 13.89 11.29
C GLN A 117 8.52 12.44 11.73
N LEU A 118 7.72 11.49 11.24
CA LEU A 118 7.72 10.09 11.66
C LEU A 118 8.56 9.17 10.78
N GLY A 119 8.82 9.54 9.52
CA GLY A 119 9.68 8.79 8.61
C GLY A 119 10.70 9.72 7.93
N TYR A 120 11.87 9.17 7.63
CA TYR A 120 12.94 9.91 6.93
C TYR A 120 12.73 9.95 5.42
N ARG A 121 12.15 8.88 4.85
CA ARG A 121 11.96 8.72 3.40
C ARG A 121 10.69 9.42 2.89
N VAL A 122 10.74 9.83 1.63
CA VAL A 122 9.57 10.33 0.88
C VAL A 122 8.59 9.19 0.63
N ALA A 123 7.29 9.48 0.63
CA ALA A 123 6.27 8.48 0.35
C ALA A 123 5.62 8.66 -1.03
N PHE A 124 5.08 7.56 -1.56
CA PHE A 124 4.35 7.58 -2.83
C PHE A 124 3.25 8.65 -2.83
N PRO A 125 3.16 9.51 -3.88
CA PRO A 125 3.82 9.39 -5.19
C PRO A 125 5.14 10.18 -5.34
N ALA A 126 5.65 10.81 -4.27
CA ALA A 126 6.87 11.59 -4.36
C ALA A 126 8.07 10.70 -4.67
N GLN A 127 8.89 11.10 -5.64
CA GLN A 127 10.09 10.36 -6.00
C GLN A 127 11.28 10.76 -5.15
N TYR A 128 12.13 9.80 -4.81
CA TYR A 128 13.40 10.08 -4.14
C TYR A 128 14.50 10.39 -5.17
N HIS A 129 15.50 11.13 -4.72
CA HIS A 129 16.73 11.39 -5.47
C HIS A 129 17.85 10.57 -4.85
N GLU A 130 18.56 9.80 -5.67
CA GLU A 130 19.72 9.01 -5.23
C GLU A 130 20.92 9.94 -5.17
N ALA A 131 21.57 10.00 -4.01
CA ALA A 131 22.86 10.66 -3.83
C ALA A 131 23.84 9.69 -3.15
N GLU A 132 25.14 9.98 -3.24
CA GLU A 132 26.16 9.14 -2.61
C GLU A 132 26.10 9.23 -1.06
N ASP A 133 25.77 10.40 -0.55
CA ASP A 133 25.58 10.72 0.88
C ASP A 133 24.15 10.45 1.39
N ASP A 134 23.17 10.31 0.50
CA ASP A 134 21.82 9.84 0.82
C ASP A 134 21.39 8.70 -0.14
N PRO A 135 21.99 7.50 0.00
CA PRO A 135 21.61 6.34 -0.80
C PRO A 135 20.17 5.93 -0.49
N ALA A 136 19.50 5.31 -1.47
CA ALA A 136 18.13 4.82 -1.34
C ALA A 136 18.10 3.38 -0.79
N PRO A 137 17.90 3.13 0.52
CA PRO A 137 17.87 1.78 1.08
C PRO A 137 16.67 1.00 0.58
N VAL A 138 16.78 -0.33 0.53
CA VAL A 138 15.63 -1.23 0.35
C VAL A 138 14.65 -1.11 1.53
N LEU A 139 15.17 -1.04 2.76
CA LEU A 139 14.41 -0.96 4.01
C LEU A 139 14.95 0.17 4.89
N ASP A 140 14.08 1.02 5.42
CA ASP A 140 14.41 2.07 6.39
C ASP A 140 13.44 1.99 7.57
N ILE A 141 13.97 1.94 8.78
CA ILE A 141 13.17 1.76 10.01
C ILE A 141 13.47 2.93 10.95
N GLN A 142 12.42 3.64 11.35
CA GLN A 142 12.52 4.74 12.32
C GLN A 142 11.65 4.48 13.54
N CYS A 143 12.29 4.44 14.70
CA CYS A 143 11.66 4.39 16.01
C CYS A 143 11.47 5.82 16.54
N ASN A 144 10.22 6.27 16.64
CA ASN A 144 9.89 7.60 17.17
C ASN A 144 9.43 7.47 18.62
N LEU A 145 10.25 7.92 19.56
CA LEU A 145 9.90 7.93 20.98
C LEU A 145 9.01 9.13 21.29
N ILE A 146 7.88 8.90 21.95
CA ILE A 146 7.00 9.95 22.46
C ILE A 146 6.72 9.71 23.95
N ARG A 147 6.10 10.69 24.61
CA ARG A 147 5.69 10.52 26.01
C ARG A 147 4.70 9.35 26.12
N GLY A 148 5.09 8.31 26.86
CA GLY A 148 4.29 7.10 27.10
C GLY A 148 4.16 6.13 25.92
N GLY A 149 4.94 6.29 24.83
CA GLY A 149 4.80 5.41 23.66
C GLY A 149 5.93 5.45 22.65
N LEU A 150 5.79 4.59 21.65
CA LEU A 150 6.69 4.41 20.53
C LEU A 150 5.88 4.30 19.23
N LEU A 151 6.25 5.08 18.21
CA LEU A 151 5.67 5.00 16.87
C LEU A 151 6.77 4.49 15.90
N LEU A 152 6.60 3.26 15.43
CA LEU A 152 7.56 2.57 14.56
C LEU A 152 7.15 2.75 13.10
N ASP A 153 7.91 3.55 12.34
CA ASP A 153 7.78 3.65 10.89
C ASP A 153 8.66 2.59 10.23
N ILE A 154 8.07 1.81 9.34
CA ILE A 154 8.79 0.86 8.48
C ILE A 154 8.52 1.28 7.03
N ALA A 155 9.56 1.78 6.38
CA ALA A 155 9.53 2.23 5.00
C ALA A 155 10.29 1.24 4.12
N ALA A 156 9.72 0.85 2.99
CA ALA A 156 10.43 0.03 2.01
C ALA A 156 10.33 0.63 0.61
N GLN A 157 11.42 0.49 -0.15
CA GLN A 157 11.50 1.00 -1.50
C GLN A 157 10.50 0.23 -2.38
N HIS A 158 9.60 0.98 -3.03
CA HIS A 158 8.36 0.42 -3.57
C HIS A 158 8.54 -0.40 -4.86
N ASN A 159 9.65 -0.21 -5.60
CA ASN A 159 10.06 -1.11 -6.70
C ASN A 159 10.43 -2.50 -6.17
N ILE A 160 11.03 -2.59 -4.97
CA ILE A 160 11.58 -3.84 -4.44
C ILE A 160 10.60 -4.56 -3.52
N ILE A 161 9.78 -3.83 -2.76
CA ILE A 161 8.90 -4.37 -1.72
C ILE A 161 7.52 -3.68 -1.81
N ASP A 162 6.44 -4.48 -1.81
CA ASP A 162 5.07 -3.98 -1.66
C ASP A 162 4.60 -4.00 -0.20
N ALA A 163 3.39 -3.50 0.06
CA ALA A 163 2.86 -3.45 1.43
C ALA A 163 2.79 -4.83 2.10
N SER A 164 2.42 -5.89 1.36
CA SER A 164 2.42 -7.26 1.88
C SER A 164 3.84 -7.68 2.32
N GLY A 165 4.86 -7.35 1.53
CA GLY A 165 6.26 -7.58 1.88
C GLY A 165 6.71 -6.82 3.13
N ILE A 166 6.27 -5.56 3.33
CA ILE A 166 6.56 -4.81 4.56
C ILE A 166 5.99 -5.51 5.79
N PHE A 167 4.75 -6.02 5.72
CA PHE A 167 4.17 -6.77 6.84
C PHE A 167 4.86 -8.12 7.06
N GLN A 168 5.36 -8.77 6.01
CA GLN A 168 6.18 -9.96 6.18
C GLN A 168 7.49 -9.63 6.93
N ILE A 169 8.14 -8.51 6.61
CA ILE A 169 9.31 -8.02 7.36
C ILE A 169 8.94 -7.75 8.81
N ALA A 170 7.82 -7.06 9.05
CA ALA A 170 7.32 -6.78 10.39
C ALA A 170 7.05 -8.07 11.20
N ASN A 171 6.50 -9.12 10.56
CA ASN A 171 6.31 -10.44 11.16
C ASN A 171 7.64 -11.10 11.54
N LEU A 172 8.65 -11.04 10.66
CA LEU A 172 9.98 -11.61 10.90
C LEU A 172 10.72 -10.89 12.04
N VAL A 173 10.59 -9.56 12.11
CA VAL A 173 11.12 -8.75 13.21
C VAL A 173 10.42 -9.13 14.51
N ALA A 174 9.09 -9.20 14.52
CA ALA A 174 8.32 -9.59 15.70
C ALA A 174 8.67 -11.00 16.19
N LEU A 175 8.80 -11.96 15.27
CA LEU A 175 9.25 -13.33 15.55
C LEU A 175 10.65 -13.33 16.20
N SER A 176 11.58 -12.57 15.64
CA SER A 176 12.94 -12.45 16.19
C SER A 176 12.95 -11.77 17.57
N MET A 177 12.11 -10.77 17.80
CA MET A 177 11.95 -10.12 19.12
C MET A 177 11.38 -11.06 20.20
N ARG A 178 10.63 -12.10 19.80
CA ARG A 178 10.16 -13.16 20.71
C ARG A 178 11.20 -14.26 20.95
N GLY A 179 12.37 -14.18 20.32
CA GLY A 179 13.42 -15.21 20.40
C GLY A 179 13.08 -16.49 19.64
N GLU A 180 12.11 -16.43 18.72
CA GLU A 180 11.73 -17.54 17.87
C GLU A 180 12.68 -17.64 16.67
N SER A 181 12.89 -18.85 16.15
CA SER A 181 13.68 -19.08 14.94
C SER A 181 12.85 -18.84 13.69
N ILE A 182 13.42 -18.15 12.69
CA ILE A 182 12.77 -17.99 11.38
C ILE A 182 12.75 -19.38 10.69
N PRO A 183 11.57 -19.90 10.31
CA PRO A 183 11.46 -21.20 9.64
C PRO A 183 12.26 -21.28 8.32
N GLU A 184 12.88 -22.43 8.03
CA GLU A 184 13.76 -22.60 6.86
C GLU A 184 13.04 -22.41 5.52
N ASP A 185 11.77 -22.83 5.43
CA ASP A 185 10.90 -22.60 4.28
C ASP A 185 10.68 -21.11 4.04
N VAL A 186 10.41 -20.34 5.10
CA VAL A 186 10.29 -18.88 5.04
C VAL A 186 11.59 -18.21 4.59
N VAL A 187 12.75 -18.69 5.05
CA VAL A 187 14.07 -18.20 4.59
C VAL A 187 14.26 -18.46 3.10
N LYS A 188 13.95 -19.68 2.65
CA LYS A 188 14.08 -20.08 1.24
C LYS A 188 13.14 -19.26 0.34
N GLU A 189 11.88 -19.12 0.74
CA GLU A 189 10.86 -18.41 -0.01
C GLU A 189 11.12 -16.90 -0.06
N GLY A 190 11.55 -16.29 1.05
CA GLY A 190 11.89 -14.87 1.10
C GLY A 190 13.15 -14.49 0.33
N ASN A 191 14.06 -15.45 0.09
CA ASN A 191 15.27 -15.29 -0.73
C ASN A 191 15.15 -15.91 -2.15
N CYS A 192 13.94 -16.26 -2.60
CA CYS A 192 13.79 -16.90 -3.91
C CYS A 192 14.23 -15.97 -5.05
N ASP A 193 14.74 -16.55 -6.14
CA ASP A 193 15.10 -15.80 -7.35
C ASP A 193 13.84 -15.22 -8.00
N ARG A 194 13.82 -13.89 -8.13
CA ARG A 194 12.67 -13.14 -8.62
C ARG A 194 12.65 -13.00 -10.14
N ARG A 195 13.78 -13.22 -10.83
CA ARG A 195 13.95 -12.92 -12.27
C ARG A 195 12.95 -13.64 -13.16
N ASN A 196 12.61 -14.87 -12.79
CA ASN A 196 11.69 -15.73 -13.54
C ASN A 196 10.50 -16.20 -12.69
N ILE A 197 10.18 -15.50 -11.59
CA ILE A 197 9.10 -15.92 -10.68
C ILE A 197 7.73 -15.94 -11.35
N ILE A 198 7.54 -15.07 -12.35
CA ILE A 198 6.44 -15.15 -13.31
C ILE A 198 7.06 -15.41 -14.69
N PRO A 199 6.80 -16.57 -15.30
CA PRO A 199 7.30 -16.86 -16.64
C PRO A 199 6.63 -15.94 -17.66
N LEU A 200 7.42 -15.40 -18.59
CA LEU A 200 6.90 -14.63 -19.72
C LEU A 200 6.05 -15.51 -20.64
N LEU A 201 5.24 -14.90 -21.50
CA LEU A 201 4.60 -15.57 -22.62
C LEU A 201 5.65 -16.08 -23.62
N GLU A 202 5.39 -17.25 -24.19
CA GLU A 202 6.15 -17.81 -25.31
C GLU A 202 5.84 -17.05 -26.61
N ALA A 203 6.68 -17.23 -27.63
CA ALA A 203 6.58 -16.47 -28.88
C ALA A 203 5.25 -16.68 -29.65
N ASP A 204 4.58 -17.82 -29.44
CA ASP A 204 3.30 -18.19 -30.04
C ASP A 204 2.07 -17.82 -29.18
N GLU A 205 2.28 -17.39 -27.94
CA GLU A 205 1.22 -16.95 -27.05
C GLU A 205 0.89 -15.46 -27.26
N PRO A 206 -0.34 -15.09 -27.65
CA PRO A 206 -0.68 -13.71 -27.97
C PRO A 206 -0.70 -12.79 -26.74
N LEU A 207 -0.16 -11.59 -26.87
CA LEU A 207 -0.27 -10.56 -25.84
C LEU A 207 -1.73 -10.07 -25.75
N LEU A 208 -2.29 -10.01 -24.53
CA LEU A 208 -3.57 -9.35 -24.28
C LEU A 208 -3.44 -7.83 -24.51
N ASP A 209 -4.56 -7.17 -24.73
CA ASP A 209 -4.58 -5.71 -24.89
C ASP A 209 -4.27 -4.98 -23.57
N HIS A 210 -3.11 -4.33 -23.50
CA HIS A 210 -2.67 -3.47 -22.40
C HIS A 210 -2.63 -1.98 -22.78
N SER A 211 -3.28 -1.58 -23.88
CA SER A 211 -3.28 -0.19 -24.38
C SER A 211 -3.69 0.85 -23.33
N LYS A 212 -4.64 0.49 -22.45
CA LYS A 212 -5.11 1.34 -21.33
C LYS A 212 -4.05 1.62 -20.26
N LEU A 213 -2.97 0.84 -20.23
CA LEU A 213 -1.84 1.01 -19.33
C LEU A 213 -0.70 1.83 -19.95
N LYS A 214 -0.82 2.22 -21.23
CA LYS A 214 0.14 3.15 -21.83
C LYS A 214 -0.14 4.56 -21.30
N ALA A 215 0.89 5.20 -20.77
CA ALA A 215 0.83 6.57 -20.30
C ALA A 215 0.58 7.51 -21.49
N SER A 216 -0.45 8.37 -21.40
CA SER A 216 -0.51 9.56 -22.24
C SER A 216 0.53 10.57 -21.75
N SER A 217 1.09 11.40 -22.63
CA SER A 217 2.03 12.47 -22.29
C SER A 217 1.52 13.41 -21.18
N ALA A 218 0.20 13.53 -21.01
CA ALA A 218 -0.45 14.33 -19.96
C ALA A 218 -0.30 13.77 -18.52
N VAL A 219 0.05 12.49 -18.32
CA VAL A 219 0.14 11.86 -16.97
C VAL A 219 1.46 12.20 -16.25
N GLN A 220 2.43 12.82 -16.94
CA GLN A 220 3.78 12.99 -16.42
C GLN A 220 3.96 14.18 -15.46
N ASN A 221 3.03 15.15 -15.45
CA ASN A 221 3.15 16.30 -14.57
C ASN A 221 2.32 16.10 -13.29
N PRO A 222 2.92 16.26 -12.10
CA PRO A 222 2.15 16.27 -10.87
C PRO A 222 1.12 17.40 -10.94
N PRO A 223 -0.09 17.21 -10.38
CA PRO A 223 -1.08 18.28 -10.33
C PRO A 223 -0.50 19.50 -9.60
N PRO A 224 -0.80 20.72 -10.05
CA PRO A 224 -0.20 21.93 -9.48
C PRO A 224 -0.61 22.11 -8.01
N ALA A 225 0.26 22.73 -7.22
CA ALA A 225 0.10 22.79 -5.75
C ALA A 225 -1.23 23.45 -5.30
N ASN A 226 -1.74 24.42 -6.07
CA ASN A 226 -3.03 25.05 -5.83
C ASN A 226 -4.22 24.07 -5.95
N PHE A 227 -4.15 23.09 -6.87
CA PHE A 227 -5.15 22.02 -6.98
C PHE A 227 -5.14 21.13 -5.73
N LEU A 228 -3.96 20.88 -5.17
CA LEU A 228 -3.76 19.97 -4.04
C LEU A 228 -4.12 20.59 -2.68
N GLN A 229 -4.19 21.92 -2.56
CA GLN A 229 -4.32 22.63 -1.28
C GLN A 229 -5.54 22.20 -0.44
N GLY A 230 -6.66 21.91 -1.10
CA GLY A 230 -7.92 21.51 -0.45
C GLY A 230 -8.05 20.01 -0.17
N TYR A 231 -7.09 19.18 -0.58
CA TYR A 231 -7.13 17.74 -0.32
C TYR A 231 -6.53 17.41 1.04
N LYS A 232 -7.25 16.63 1.85
CA LYS A 232 -6.82 16.22 3.19
C LYS A 232 -6.99 14.74 3.40
N TRP A 233 -6.04 14.15 4.12
CA TRP A 233 -6.14 12.79 4.60
C TRP A 233 -7.09 12.70 5.80
N GLN A 234 -8.08 11.82 5.75
CA GLN A 234 -9.01 11.57 6.85
C GLN A 234 -9.16 10.06 7.08
N ILE A 235 -9.27 9.70 8.36
CA ILE A 235 -9.52 8.32 8.78
C ILE A 235 -11.02 8.12 9.06
N PHE A 236 -11.52 6.98 8.60
CA PHE A 236 -12.88 6.50 8.80
C PHE A 236 -12.84 5.08 9.38
N LYS A 237 -13.57 4.87 10.47
CA LYS A 237 -13.69 3.57 11.14
C LYS A 237 -15.02 2.91 10.82
N PHE A 238 -14.96 1.66 10.40
CA PHE A 238 -16.10 0.78 10.19
C PHE A 238 -16.05 -0.31 11.27
N SER A 239 -17.10 -0.39 12.09
CA SER A 239 -17.22 -1.46 13.09
C SER A 239 -17.49 -2.80 12.42
N ALA A 240 -17.25 -3.92 13.12
CA ALA A 240 -17.64 -5.25 12.65
C ALA A 240 -19.13 -5.29 12.24
N GLN A 241 -20.03 -4.70 13.03
CA GLN A 241 -21.47 -4.62 12.71
C GLN A 241 -21.74 -3.83 11.41
N ALA A 242 -21.03 -2.72 11.19
CA ALA A 242 -21.13 -1.97 9.95
C ALA A 242 -20.67 -2.82 8.75
N LEU A 243 -19.54 -3.51 8.88
CA LEU A 243 -19.02 -4.40 7.84
C LEU A 243 -19.98 -5.57 7.57
N THR A 244 -20.60 -6.16 8.60
CA THR A 244 -21.64 -7.19 8.44
C THR A 244 -22.82 -6.65 7.64
N ARG A 245 -23.32 -5.44 7.95
CA ARG A 245 -24.43 -4.82 7.21
C ARG A 245 -24.07 -4.58 5.74
N ILE A 246 -22.93 -3.95 5.47
CA ILE A 246 -22.43 -3.67 4.11
C ILE A 246 -22.24 -4.98 3.33
N THR A 247 -21.67 -6.01 3.97
CA THR A 247 -21.43 -7.31 3.33
C THR A 247 -22.75 -8.03 3.05
N ALA A 248 -23.70 -8.00 3.99
CA ALA A 248 -25.01 -8.61 3.79
C ALA A 248 -25.76 -7.97 2.61
N GLU A 249 -25.72 -6.64 2.49
CA GLU A 249 -26.30 -5.91 1.34
C GLU A 249 -25.58 -6.27 0.02
N GLY A 250 -24.24 -6.27 0.02
CA GLY A 250 -23.46 -6.68 -1.14
C GLY A 250 -23.75 -8.12 -1.58
N CYS A 251 -24.08 -9.02 -0.65
CA CYS A 251 -24.29 -10.45 -0.91
C CYS A 251 -25.72 -10.84 -1.31
N GLN A 252 -26.64 -9.89 -1.56
CA GLN A 252 -28.05 -10.19 -1.87
C GLN A 252 -28.28 -10.93 -3.21
N ARG A 253 -27.35 -10.82 -4.18
CA ARG A 253 -27.41 -11.45 -5.53
C ARG A 253 -28.73 -11.22 -6.30
N PRO A 254 -29.14 -9.96 -6.51
CA PRO A 254 -30.27 -9.59 -7.38
C PRO A 254 -30.02 -9.90 -8.87
N GLN A 255 -31.01 -9.63 -9.73
CA GLN A 255 -30.95 -9.92 -11.18
C GLN A 255 -29.77 -9.22 -11.90
N ASP A 256 -29.33 -8.06 -11.42
CA ASP A 256 -28.21 -7.29 -11.96
C ASP A 256 -26.83 -7.73 -11.44
N PHE A 257 -26.77 -8.81 -10.64
CA PHE A 257 -25.53 -9.43 -10.19
C PHE A 257 -24.76 -10.07 -11.36
N VAL A 258 -23.44 -9.93 -11.40
CA VAL A 258 -22.60 -10.49 -12.48
C VAL A 258 -22.60 -12.03 -12.45
N PRO A 259 -23.19 -12.73 -13.44
CA PRO A 259 -23.46 -14.17 -13.32
C PRO A 259 -22.22 -15.06 -13.19
N SER A 260 -21.07 -14.64 -13.75
CA SER A 260 -19.82 -15.41 -13.69
C SER A 260 -19.17 -15.40 -12.29
N VAL A 261 -19.64 -14.55 -11.37
CA VAL A 261 -19.05 -14.39 -10.04
C VAL A 261 -19.71 -15.34 -9.04
N ARG A 262 -18.90 -16.21 -8.42
CA ARG A 262 -19.40 -17.21 -7.46
C ARG A 262 -19.38 -16.73 -6.00
N PHE A 263 -18.48 -15.81 -5.69
CA PHE A 263 -18.23 -15.32 -4.33
C PHE A 263 -17.77 -13.87 -4.38
N ILE A 264 -18.19 -13.06 -3.41
CA ILE A 264 -17.68 -11.71 -3.16
C ILE A 264 -17.20 -11.64 -1.70
N SER A 265 -16.15 -10.89 -1.43
CA SER A 265 -15.61 -10.72 -0.09
C SER A 265 -16.13 -9.44 0.58
N ALA A 266 -15.99 -9.35 1.91
CA ALA A 266 -16.24 -8.12 2.65
C ALA A 266 -15.42 -6.93 2.11
N ASN A 267 -14.19 -7.18 1.63
CA ASN A 267 -13.36 -6.15 1.00
C ASN A 267 -13.94 -5.69 -0.35
N ASP A 268 -14.59 -6.56 -1.13
CA ASP A 268 -15.29 -6.15 -2.36
C ASP A 268 -16.49 -5.27 -2.03
N CYS A 269 -17.28 -5.67 -1.03
CA CYS A 269 -18.48 -4.95 -0.61
C CYS A 269 -18.11 -3.58 -0.04
N LEU A 270 -17.10 -3.49 0.83
CA LEU A 270 -16.63 -2.20 1.34
C LEU A 270 -16.08 -1.32 0.22
N THR A 271 -15.22 -1.85 -0.66
CA THR A 271 -14.67 -1.05 -1.76
C THR A 271 -15.77 -0.52 -2.68
N ALA A 272 -16.78 -1.35 -2.99
CA ALA A 272 -17.93 -0.95 -3.77
C ALA A 272 -18.77 0.12 -3.06
N PHE A 273 -18.98 -0.02 -1.75
CA PHE A 273 -19.71 0.95 -0.93
C PHE A 273 -18.99 2.31 -0.92
N LEU A 274 -17.68 2.33 -0.68
CA LEU A 274 -16.87 3.55 -0.69
C LEU A 274 -16.95 4.24 -2.05
N TRP A 275 -16.75 3.48 -3.15
CA TRP A 275 -16.84 4.02 -4.50
C TRP A 275 -18.22 4.59 -4.80
N GLN A 276 -19.28 3.86 -4.44
CA GLN A 276 -20.65 4.31 -4.63
C GLN A 276 -20.96 5.61 -3.88
N ARG A 277 -20.56 5.71 -2.60
CA ARG A 277 -20.85 6.93 -1.81
C ARG A 277 -20.07 8.14 -2.30
N VAL A 278 -18.80 7.97 -2.66
CA VAL A 278 -17.99 9.05 -3.25
C VAL A 278 -18.61 9.49 -4.59
N SER A 279 -18.99 8.56 -5.46
CA SER A 279 -19.62 8.89 -6.74
C SER A 279 -20.98 9.57 -6.57
N ALA A 280 -21.80 9.14 -5.61
CA ALA A 280 -23.09 9.78 -5.33
C ALA A 280 -22.94 11.22 -4.85
N MET A 281 -21.99 11.45 -3.95
CA MET A 281 -21.65 12.78 -3.47
C MET A 281 -21.14 13.67 -4.62
N ARG A 282 -20.26 13.15 -5.49
CA ARG A 282 -19.77 13.89 -6.67
C ARG A 282 -20.88 14.21 -7.65
N LEU A 283 -21.77 13.25 -7.93
CA LEU A 283 -22.93 13.47 -8.80
C LEU A 283 -23.80 14.63 -8.29
N LYS A 284 -24.10 14.65 -6.99
CA LYS A 284 -24.89 15.72 -6.36
C LYS A 284 -24.21 17.09 -6.43
N ARG A 285 -22.87 17.15 -6.41
CA ARG A 285 -22.12 18.40 -6.46
C ARG A 285 -21.91 18.91 -7.89
N LEU A 286 -21.47 18.02 -8.77
CA LEU A 286 -21.01 18.36 -10.12
C LEU A 286 -22.13 18.38 -11.14
N HIS A 287 -23.25 17.69 -10.87
CA HIS A 287 -24.40 17.58 -11.79
C HIS A 287 -24.01 17.02 -13.17
N THR A 288 -23.05 16.08 -13.20
CA THR A 288 -22.51 15.44 -14.41
C THR A 288 -22.81 13.94 -14.43
N PRO A 289 -24.06 13.51 -14.66
CA PRO A 289 -24.45 12.09 -14.63
C PRO A 289 -23.63 11.19 -15.56
N GLU A 290 -23.24 11.72 -16.73
CA GLU A 290 -22.47 11.01 -17.76
C GLU A 290 -20.96 11.00 -17.52
N ALA A 291 -20.46 11.71 -16.50
CA ALA A 291 -19.04 11.68 -16.19
C ALA A 291 -18.63 10.27 -15.75
N VAL A 292 -17.59 9.73 -16.37
CA VAL A 292 -17.05 8.41 -16.06
C VAL A 292 -16.18 8.51 -14.81
N SER A 293 -16.43 7.64 -13.85
CA SER A 293 -15.55 7.40 -12.71
C SER A 293 -14.88 6.05 -12.89
N LYS A 294 -13.56 6.01 -12.70
CA LYS A 294 -12.79 4.77 -12.65
C LYS A 294 -12.35 4.47 -11.22
N LEU A 295 -12.62 3.25 -10.76
CA LEU A 295 -11.98 2.68 -9.59
C LEU A 295 -10.74 1.87 -10.00
N SER A 296 -9.58 2.26 -9.47
CA SER A 296 -8.31 1.54 -9.60
C SER A 296 -7.99 0.78 -8.32
N ARG A 297 -8.16 -0.54 -8.32
CA ARG A 297 -7.95 -1.39 -7.14
C ARG A 297 -6.65 -2.19 -7.24
N ALA A 298 -5.77 -2.05 -6.25
CA ALA A 298 -4.55 -2.86 -6.15
C ALA A 298 -4.89 -4.33 -5.84
N VAL A 299 -4.21 -5.26 -6.50
CA VAL A 299 -4.41 -6.70 -6.41
C VAL A 299 -3.07 -7.40 -6.22
N ASP A 300 -2.96 -8.17 -5.14
CA ASP A 300 -1.83 -9.05 -4.88
C ASP A 300 -1.90 -10.28 -5.81
N LEU A 301 -0.87 -10.47 -6.63
CA LEU A 301 -0.79 -11.56 -7.61
C LEU A 301 -0.22 -12.84 -7.02
N ARG A 302 0.28 -12.84 -5.78
CA ARG A 302 0.98 -14.00 -5.20
C ARG A 302 0.12 -15.25 -5.27
N ARG A 303 -1.12 -15.18 -4.77
CA ARG A 303 -2.07 -16.30 -4.78
C ARG A 303 -2.40 -16.78 -6.20
N ALA A 304 -2.53 -15.86 -7.15
CA ALA A 304 -2.86 -16.19 -8.54
C ALA A 304 -1.75 -16.99 -9.22
N MET A 305 -0.49 -16.74 -8.83
CA MET A 305 0.70 -17.34 -9.43
C MET A 305 1.31 -18.44 -8.55
N GLY A 306 0.68 -18.83 -7.44
CA GLY A 306 1.24 -19.81 -6.51
C GLY A 306 2.53 -19.35 -5.83
N ILE A 307 2.77 -18.03 -5.75
CA ILE A 307 3.92 -17.46 -5.08
C ILE A 307 3.65 -17.46 -3.57
N PRO A 308 4.62 -17.91 -2.74
CA PRO A 308 4.43 -18.05 -1.31
C PRO A 308 4.22 -16.70 -0.60
N PRO A 309 3.51 -16.68 0.54
CA PRO A 309 3.30 -15.46 1.32
C PRO A 309 4.60 -14.89 1.92
N ALA A 310 5.64 -15.72 2.10
CA ALA A 310 6.96 -15.26 2.56
C ALA A 310 7.72 -14.43 1.50
N TYR A 311 7.27 -14.43 0.24
CA TYR A 311 7.84 -13.58 -0.81
C TYR A 311 7.61 -12.10 -0.50
N MET A 312 8.69 -11.35 -0.31
CA MET A 312 8.64 -9.93 0.07
C MET A 312 8.62 -8.96 -1.12
N GLY A 313 8.76 -9.45 -2.35
CA GLY A 313 8.91 -8.60 -3.53
C GLY A 313 7.65 -7.87 -3.97
N HIS A 314 7.79 -6.91 -4.89
CA HIS A 314 6.63 -6.22 -5.44
C HIS A 314 5.81 -7.15 -6.33
N MET A 315 4.56 -7.44 -5.96
CA MET A 315 3.70 -8.39 -6.69
C MET A 315 2.28 -7.87 -6.89
N ILE A 316 2.17 -6.60 -7.29
CA ILE A 316 0.88 -5.91 -7.40
C ILE A 316 0.55 -5.58 -8.86
N ARG A 317 -0.71 -5.80 -9.24
CA ARG A 317 -1.34 -5.25 -10.44
C ARG A 317 -2.61 -4.47 -10.07
N VAL A 318 -3.03 -3.54 -10.92
CA VAL A 318 -4.27 -2.81 -10.72
C VAL A 318 -5.42 -3.40 -11.56
N ALA A 319 -6.54 -3.68 -10.90
CA ALA A 319 -7.83 -3.95 -11.55
C ALA A 319 -8.60 -2.63 -11.69
N ASN A 320 -8.97 -2.27 -12.92
CA ASN A 320 -9.73 -1.06 -13.22
C ASN A 320 -11.20 -1.39 -13.48
N THR A 321 -12.11 -0.60 -12.90
CA THR A 321 -13.55 -0.66 -13.19
C THR A 321 -14.04 0.75 -13.51
N SER A 322 -14.77 0.94 -14.61
CA SER A 322 -15.29 2.25 -15.01
C SER A 322 -16.78 2.18 -15.28
N LEU A 323 -17.51 3.15 -14.76
CA LEU A 323 -18.95 3.36 -14.96
C LEU A 323 -19.23 4.88 -14.89
N THR A 324 -20.34 5.34 -15.44
CA THR A 324 -20.77 6.73 -15.24
C THR A 324 -21.21 6.94 -13.79
N PHE A 325 -21.19 8.19 -13.31
CA PHE A 325 -21.75 8.51 -12.00
C PHE A 325 -23.21 8.05 -11.86
N GLN A 326 -24.02 8.23 -12.90
CA GLN A 326 -25.40 7.77 -12.89
C GLN A 326 -25.49 6.24 -12.74
N GLU A 327 -24.70 5.48 -13.50
CA GLU A 327 -24.68 4.02 -13.41
C GLU A 327 -24.25 3.52 -12.02
N ILE A 328 -23.25 4.15 -11.42
CA ILE A 328 -22.75 3.78 -10.08
C ILE A 328 -23.83 4.01 -9.02
N VAL A 329 -24.47 5.19 -9.05
CA VAL A 329 -25.47 5.58 -8.06
C VAL A 329 -26.76 4.79 -8.21
N ALA A 330 -27.14 4.43 -9.43
CA ALA A 330 -28.32 3.61 -9.72
C ALA A 330 -28.11 2.11 -9.45
N SER A 331 -26.86 1.65 -9.30
CA SER A 331 -26.56 0.24 -9.08
C SER A 331 -26.90 -0.23 -7.67
N SER A 332 -27.32 -1.48 -7.54
CA SER A 332 -27.26 -2.16 -6.25
C SER A 332 -25.81 -2.31 -5.78
N LEU A 333 -25.58 -2.31 -4.46
CA LEU A 333 -24.25 -2.60 -3.92
C LEU A 333 -23.74 -3.98 -4.37
N SER A 334 -24.66 -4.93 -4.53
CA SER A 334 -24.37 -6.28 -5.01
C SER A 334 -23.85 -6.33 -6.44
N ARG A 335 -24.44 -5.55 -7.36
CA ARG A 335 -23.92 -5.37 -8.73
C ARG A 335 -22.52 -4.79 -8.71
N LEU A 336 -22.30 -3.71 -7.97
CA LEU A 336 -20.97 -3.07 -7.91
C LEU A 336 -19.93 -4.03 -7.34
N ALA A 337 -20.20 -4.66 -6.19
CA ALA A 337 -19.27 -5.60 -5.55
C ALA A 337 -18.93 -6.80 -6.46
N SER A 338 -19.93 -7.35 -7.16
CA SER A 338 -19.71 -8.44 -8.11
C SER A 338 -18.93 -8.00 -9.35
N LEU A 339 -19.17 -6.80 -9.88
CA LEU A 339 -18.38 -6.22 -10.97
C LEU A 339 -16.92 -6.02 -10.56
N LEU A 340 -16.67 -5.46 -9.37
CA LEU A 340 -15.32 -5.30 -8.83
C LEU A 340 -14.61 -6.66 -8.70
N ARG A 341 -15.32 -7.67 -8.17
CA ARG A 341 -14.78 -9.03 -8.06
C ARG A 341 -14.46 -9.63 -9.43
N LYS A 342 -15.34 -9.49 -10.42
CA LYS A 342 -15.09 -9.97 -11.78
C LYS A 342 -13.79 -9.37 -12.32
N ASN A 343 -13.63 -8.05 -12.23
CA ASN A 343 -12.44 -7.38 -12.77
C ASN A 343 -11.15 -7.79 -12.04
N VAL A 344 -11.23 -8.04 -10.72
CA VAL A 344 -10.10 -8.65 -9.97
C VAL A 344 -9.79 -10.05 -10.49
N LEU A 345 -10.80 -10.92 -10.67
CA LEU A 345 -10.60 -12.28 -11.16
C LEU A 345 -10.01 -12.30 -12.57
N ASP A 346 -10.46 -11.42 -13.46
CA ASP A 346 -10.00 -11.34 -14.85
C ASP A 346 -8.50 -10.97 -14.91
N VAL A 347 -8.04 -9.99 -14.12
CA VAL A 347 -6.62 -9.59 -14.10
C VAL A 347 -5.71 -10.55 -13.33
N SER A 348 -6.30 -11.37 -12.45
CA SER A 348 -5.62 -12.39 -11.64
C SER A 348 -5.65 -13.79 -12.26
N GLN A 349 -6.07 -13.97 -13.51
CA GLN A 349 -5.86 -15.25 -14.19
C GLN A 349 -4.38 -15.44 -14.51
N PRO A 350 -3.81 -16.65 -14.35
CA PRO A 350 -2.37 -16.88 -14.62
C PRO A 350 -1.92 -16.37 -16.00
N TYR A 351 -2.71 -16.63 -17.04
CA TYR A 351 -2.41 -16.13 -18.39
C TYR A 351 -2.44 -14.60 -18.47
N ALA A 352 -3.42 -13.95 -17.84
CA ALA A 352 -3.52 -12.49 -17.81
C ALA A 352 -2.36 -11.84 -17.04
N VAL A 353 -1.86 -12.50 -16.00
CA VAL A 353 -0.68 -12.07 -15.24
C VAL A 353 0.59 -12.21 -16.09
N ARG A 354 0.84 -13.39 -16.69
CA ARG A 354 1.97 -13.60 -17.61
C ARG A 354 1.97 -12.57 -18.74
N SER A 355 0.82 -12.33 -19.36
CA SER A 355 0.68 -11.32 -20.41
C SER A 355 1.02 -9.90 -19.93
N TYR A 356 0.63 -9.51 -18.72
CA TYR A 356 0.97 -8.20 -18.14
C TYR A 356 2.48 -8.07 -17.87
N VAL A 357 3.10 -9.12 -17.33
CA VAL A 357 4.55 -9.13 -17.08
C VAL A 357 5.32 -9.07 -18.39
N THR A 358 4.91 -9.83 -19.41
CA THR A 358 5.50 -9.76 -20.76
C THR A 358 5.33 -8.38 -21.41
N PHE A 359 4.18 -7.73 -21.23
CA PHE A 359 3.99 -6.35 -21.71
C PHE A 359 5.01 -5.39 -21.09
N ILE A 360 5.26 -5.48 -19.78
CA ILE A 360 6.28 -4.65 -19.10
C ILE A 360 7.69 -5.01 -19.57
N ALA A 361 7.99 -6.30 -19.71
CA ALA A 361 9.31 -6.78 -20.16
C ALA A 361 9.65 -6.28 -21.57
N ASN A 362 8.65 -6.26 -22.47
CA ASN A 362 8.80 -5.85 -23.86
C ASN A 362 8.91 -4.33 -24.05
N GLU A 363 8.57 -3.52 -23.05
CA GLU A 363 8.72 -2.07 -23.11
C GLU A 363 10.10 -1.66 -22.59
N THR A 364 10.95 -1.16 -23.50
CA THR A 364 12.28 -0.64 -23.17
C THR A 364 12.20 0.59 -22.27
N ASP A 365 11.27 1.50 -22.56
CA ASP A 365 11.04 2.70 -21.76
C ASP A 365 9.76 2.56 -20.94
N LYS A 366 9.90 1.98 -19.75
CA LYS A 366 8.79 1.70 -18.85
C LYS A 366 8.16 2.97 -18.26
N SER A 367 8.73 4.16 -18.50
CA SER A 367 8.06 5.43 -18.19
C SER A 367 6.80 5.66 -19.03
N LYS A 368 6.66 4.93 -20.15
CA LYS A 368 5.46 4.90 -20.99
C LYS A 368 4.36 4.00 -20.42
N ILE A 369 4.57 3.35 -19.29
CA ILE A 369 3.57 2.50 -18.63
C ILE A 369 3.03 3.24 -17.41
N ALA A 370 1.75 3.56 -17.42
CA ALA A 370 1.01 4.01 -16.26
C ALA A 370 0.52 2.80 -15.47
N TYR A 371 1.00 2.62 -14.23
CA TYR A 371 0.69 1.51 -13.33
C TYR A 371 -0.81 1.19 -13.21
N ALA A 372 -1.66 2.22 -13.19
CA ALA A 372 -3.12 2.09 -13.12
C ALA A 372 -3.84 2.59 -14.39
N GLY A 373 -3.11 2.95 -15.45
CA GLY A 373 -3.62 3.75 -16.56
C GLY A 373 -3.82 5.24 -16.21
N SER A 374 -4.46 6.01 -17.10
CA SER A 374 -4.81 7.42 -16.87
C SER A 374 -5.68 7.60 -15.64
N PHE A 375 -5.50 8.65 -14.83
CA PHE A 375 -6.27 8.88 -13.62
C PHE A 375 -6.82 10.31 -13.59
N ASP A 376 -8.13 10.45 -13.39
CA ASP A 376 -8.80 11.74 -13.23
C ASP A 376 -9.09 12.03 -11.76
N PRO A 377 -8.38 12.98 -11.11
CA PRO A 377 -8.57 13.26 -9.70
C PRO A 377 -9.92 13.92 -9.36
N PHE A 378 -10.75 14.29 -10.33
CA PHE A 378 -12.11 14.80 -10.07
C PHE A 378 -13.16 13.70 -10.01
N THR A 379 -12.93 12.57 -10.69
CA THR A 379 -13.94 11.54 -10.91
C THR A 379 -13.52 10.17 -10.38
N ASP A 380 -12.23 9.83 -10.47
CA ASP A 380 -11.70 8.51 -10.14
C ASP A 380 -11.50 8.31 -8.64
N MET A 381 -11.28 7.05 -8.27
CA MET A 381 -10.90 6.61 -6.94
C MET A 381 -9.84 5.52 -7.06
N SER A 382 -8.84 5.52 -6.19
CA SER A 382 -7.92 4.37 -6.06
C SER A 382 -8.07 3.71 -4.70
N CYS A 383 -7.93 2.40 -4.65
CA CYS A 383 -8.05 1.63 -3.41
C CYS A 383 -6.94 0.57 -3.31
N SER A 384 -6.13 0.67 -2.26
CA SER A 384 -5.18 -0.37 -1.85
C SER A 384 -5.58 -0.91 -0.49
N SER A 385 -5.61 -2.23 -0.33
CA SER A 385 -6.19 -2.87 0.85
C SER A 385 -5.26 -3.93 1.42
N ILE A 386 -4.90 -3.74 2.68
CA ILE A 386 -4.18 -4.70 3.53
C ILE A 386 -5.13 -5.30 4.57
N ALA A 387 -6.44 -5.27 4.34
CA ALA A 387 -7.46 -5.72 5.29
C ALA A 387 -7.33 -7.20 5.74
N HIS A 388 -6.55 -8.00 5.01
CA HIS A 388 -6.28 -9.41 5.30
C HIS A 388 -5.07 -9.62 6.23
N ILE A 389 -4.30 -8.56 6.50
CA ILE A 389 -3.11 -8.63 7.36
C ILE A 389 -3.54 -8.70 8.83
N THR A 390 -2.73 -9.36 9.65
CA THR A 390 -2.84 -9.34 11.11
C THR A 390 -1.54 -8.78 11.68
N ALA A 391 -1.61 -7.88 12.65
CA ALA A 391 -0.40 -7.40 13.32
C ALA A 391 0.19 -8.50 14.22
N PRO A 392 1.51 -8.74 14.16
CA PRO A 392 2.17 -9.67 15.07
C PRO A 392 2.43 -9.01 16.44
N GLU A 393 2.81 -9.83 17.43
CA GLU A 393 3.27 -9.36 18.75
C GLU A 393 4.79 -9.17 18.77
N PHE A 394 5.26 -7.96 19.08
CA PHE A 394 6.66 -7.55 19.02
C PHE A 394 7.38 -7.75 20.36
N GLY A 395 7.42 -9.00 20.84
CA GLY A 395 8.05 -9.34 22.12
C GLY A 395 7.57 -8.41 23.25
N ARG A 396 8.48 -7.65 23.85
CA ARG A 396 8.18 -6.72 24.96
C ARG A 396 7.30 -5.52 24.57
N LEU A 397 7.27 -5.14 23.29
CA LEU A 397 6.35 -4.10 22.81
C LEU A 397 4.90 -4.59 22.75
N GLY A 398 4.68 -5.90 22.76
CA GLY A 398 3.36 -6.51 22.61
C GLY A 398 2.77 -6.29 21.21
N ALA A 399 1.44 -6.39 21.11
CA ALA A 399 0.72 -6.04 19.89
C ALA A 399 0.60 -4.52 19.74
N PRO A 400 0.73 -3.96 18.52
CA PRO A 400 0.46 -2.54 18.31
C PRO A 400 -1.01 -2.21 18.59
N ASP A 401 -1.27 -1.06 19.22
CA ASP A 401 -2.64 -0.59 19.38
C ASP A 401 -3.25 -0.14 18.05
N PHE A 402 -2.41 0.40 17.16
CA PHE A 402 -2.83 0.90 15.86
C PHE A 402 -1.85 0.52 14.76
N ILE A 403 -2.41 0.10 13.62
CA ILE A 403 -1.74 0.04 12.33
C ILE A 403 -2.25 1.23 11.52
N ARG A 404 -1.34 2.09 11.09
CA ARG A 404 -1.65 3.31 10.32
C ARG A 404 -0.70 3.46 9.15
N ARG A 405 -1.07 4.33 8.22
CA ARG A 405 -0.12 4.90 7.26
C ARG A 405 0.16 6.33 7.72
N PRO A 406 1.44 6.74 7.90
CA PRO A 406 1.74 8.14 8.20
C PRO A 406 1.26 9.02 7.05
N THR A 407 0.80 10.24 7.34
CA THR A 407 0.29 11.12 6.29
C THR A 407 1.38 12.01 5.73
N TYR A 408 1.60 11.90 4.42
CA TYR A 408 2.48 12.76 3.65
C TYR A 408 1.64 13.79 2.88
N GLY A 409 2.20 14.39 1.83
CA GLY A 409 1.46 15.26 0.92
C GLY A 409 0.14 14.62 0.44
N PRO A 410 -0.82 15.45 -0.01
CA PRO A 410 -2.10 14.96 -0.51
C PRO A 410 -1.91 14.05 -1.73
N LEU A 411 -2.69 12.99 -1.78
CA LEU A 411 -2.80 12.09 -2.94
C LEU A 411 -4.28 11.97 -3.31
N PRO A 412 -4.81 12.89 -4.12
CA PRO A 412 -6.23 12.98 -4.43
C PRO A 412 -6.87 11.63 -4.76
N CYS A 413 -8.00 11.37 -4.12
CA CYS A 413 -8.87 10.21 -4.34
C CYS A 413 -8.24 8.85 -3.99
N CYS A 414 -7.09 8.84 -3.32
CA CYS A 414 -6.47 7.62 -2.83
C CYS A 414 -7.12 7.14 -1.53
N THR A 415 -7.32 5.82 -1.46
CA THR A 415 -7.92 5.12 -0.34
C THR A 415 -7.05 3.94 0.07
N TYR A 416 -6.78 3.84 1.36
CA TYR A 416 -6.14 2.69 1.98
C TYR A 416 -7.09 2.02 2.97
N VAL A 417 -7.18 0.69 2.93
CA VAL A 417 -7.99 -0.10 3.88
C VAL A 417 -7.08 -0.99 4.70
N ALA A 418 -7.23 -0.94 6.02
CA ALA A 418 -6.47 -1.76 6.97
C ALA A 418 -7.38 -2.40 8.03
N PRO A 419 -6.96 -3.52 8.63
CA PRO A 419 -7.67 -4.09 9.77
C PRO A 419 -7.64 -3.13 10.97
N GLU A 420 -8.66 -3.23 11.81
CA GLU A 420 -8.77 -2.53 13.09
C GLU A 420 -9.16 -3.56 14.16
N LYS A 421 -8.89 -3.26 15.44
CA LYS A 421 -9.26 -4.17 16.53
C LYS A 421 -10.76 -4.51 16.50
N ASN A 422 -11.11 -5.71 16.99
CA ASN A 422 -12.48 -6.25 17.06
C ASN A 422 -13.15 -6.40 15.68
N ASP A 423 -12.42 -6.96 14.72
CA ASP A 423 -12.90 -7.29 13.37
C ASP A 423 -13.50 -6.09 12.61
N GLY A 424 -13.08 -4.87 12.97
CA GLY A 424 -13.41 -3.65 12.25
C GLY A 424 -12.39 -3.36 11.16
N TYR A 425 -12.69 -2.37 10.31
CA TYR A 425 -11.73 -1.81 9.35
C TYR A 425 -11.52 -0.33 9.58
N VAL A 426 -10.33 0.12 9.26
CA VAL A 426 -9.97 1.53 9.17
C VAL A 426 -9.69 1.87 7.71
N VAL A 427 -10.27 2.97 7.24
CA VAL A 427 -10.15 3.47 5.88
C VAL A 427 -9.53 4.86 5.94
N LEU A 428 -8.38 5.03 5.31
CA LEU A 428 -7.71 6.32 5.14
C LEU A 428 -7.99 6.82 3.73
N MET A 429 -8.66 7.96 3.60
CA MET A 429 -9.01 8.57 2.30
C MET A 429 -8.35 9.94 2.16
N CYS A 430 -8.02 10.34 0.94
CA CYS A 430 -7.61 11.70 0.61
C CYS A 430 -8.62 12.33 -0.34
N LEU A 431 -9.58 13.09 0.18
CA LEU A 431 -10.59 13.81 -0.59
C LEU A 431 -10.45 15.32 -0.37
N HIS A 432 -11.11 16.10 -1.22
CA HIS A 432 -11.20 17.53 -1.00
C HIS A 432 -12.04 17.81 0.26
N GLU A 433 -11.72 18.85 1.04
CA GLU A 433 -12.44 19.15 2.29
C GLU A 433 -13.95 19.29 2.10
N ASP A 434 -14.37 19.94 1.01
CA ASP A 434 -15.78 20.08 0.63
C ASP A 434 -16.46 18.74 0.36
N GLU A 435 -15.73 17.73 -0.13
CA GLU A 435 -16.26 16.39 -0.34
C GLU A 435 -16.62 15.74 0.99
N TYR A 436 -15.73 15.83 1.99
CA TYR A 436 -16.02 15.29 3.31
C TYR A 436 -17.28 15.90 3.93
N ARG A 437 -17.50 17.22 3.79
CA ARG A 437 -18.71 17.87 4.32
C ARG A 437 -20.00 17.34 3.70
N VAL A 438 -19.99 17.02 2.41
CA VAL A 438 -21.16 16.46 1.72
C VAL A 438 -21.33 14.98 2.05
N LEU A 439 -20.23 14.24 2.20
CA LEU A 439 -20.24 12.83 2.59
C LEU A 439 -20.77 12.65 4.02
N ASP A 440 -20.44 13.55 4.94
CA ASP A 440 -20.95 13.54 6.32
C ASP A 440 -22.48 13.79 6.39
N GLN A 441 -23.09 14.37 5.35
CA GLN A 441 -24.54 14.55 5.22
C GLN A 441 -25.24 13.37 4.56
N ASP A 442 -24.48 12.41 4.03
CA ASP A 442 -25.01 11.20 3.42
C ASP A 442 -25.46 10.22 4.51
N LYS A 443 -26.75 9.92 4.56
CA LYS A 443 -27.32 9.04 5.58
C LYS A 443 -26.77 7.61 5.49
N ALA A 444 -26.63 7.08 4.27
CA ALA A 444 -26.11 5.73 4.07
C ALA A 444 -24.64 5.64 4.51
N TRP A 445 -23.88 6.73 4.38
CA TRP A 445 -22.52 6.86 4.93
C TRP A 445 -22.52 6.96 6.45
N SER A 446 -23.16 7.99 7.00
CA SER A 446 -23.13 8.32 8.44
C SER A 446 -23.72 7.22 9.34
N ASP A 447 -24.63 6.38 8.84
CA ASP A 447 -25.21 5.25 9.59
C ASP A 447 -24.21 4.09 9.85
N VAL A 448 -23.10 4.02 9.11
CA VAL A 448 -22.15 2.88 9.14
C VAL A 448 -20.71 3.26 9.43
N VAL A 449 -20.38 4.55 9.46
CA VAL A 449 -19.00 5.04 9.56
C VAL A 449 -18.82 6.02 10.70
N LYS A 450 -17.66 5.94 11.36
CA LYS A 450 -17.20 6.94 12.31
C LYS A 450 -15.97 7.64 11.76
N ARG A 451 -16.06 8.95 11.51
CA ARG A 451 -14.91 9.78 11.19
C ARG A 451 -14.00 9.93 12.43
N ILE A 452 -12.70 9.78 12.24
CA ILE A 452 -11.69 9.88 13.30
C ILE A 452 -10.83 11.11 13.06
N GLY A 453 -10.79 12.02 14.02
CA GLY A 453 -10.08 13.30 13.94
C GLY A 453 -10.98 14.47 13.61
#